data_AF-Q58AD6-F1
#
_entry.id   AF-Q58AD6-F1
#
_cell.length_a   1.000
_cell.length_b   1.000
_cell.length_c   1.000
_cell.angle_alpha   90.00
_cell.angle_beta   90.00
_cell.angle_gamma   90.00
#
_symmetry.space_group_name_H-M   'P 1'
#
loop_
_entity.id
_entity.type
_entity.pdbx_description
1 polymer ?
#
loop_
_entity_poly.entity_id
_entity_poly.type
_entity_poly.pdbx_seq_one_letter_code
_entity_poly.pdbx_strand_id
1 'polypeptide(L)'
;MRRDRLSGILLPNLPRRRFVQGLAAGGVMAGLSALGGTAWAQSSGLPESASSGTAPVLTGTEFDLVIAESVVNFTGTPRVATTINGMLPGPTLRWRQGDTVTIRVTNRLHEHTSIHWHGIILPFQMDGVPGISFAGIAPGETFTYQFKVEQTGSYWYHSHSGFQEMTGVYGGIVIDPATGVDGVRADRDYTILLSDWTDEDPMRVLSKLKVQSDYYNYIKPTVFDFFRDVSNDGVKSAFEKRKMWNEMRMNPTDLADLSGATLTYLTNGVTPAGNWTGLFKPGEKVRLRFINGSGNTFYDVRIPGLKLKVIQVDGQNLEPVSVDEFRFGPGETYDVLVEPRDDAYTIFSQSMDRTGYARGTLAVRAGLNAQVPAVDKPEWLTMSDMMGGMGGMGGMDHSKMDMGGMNQGSMAGMNHGAMTMDHSQHAMGGMAMDASLKVPSTKARHAKTEYGANTDMRVDMARTNLDDPGIGLRNNGRRVLTLADQHTIGGPLDKRGPAREVELHLTGNMERYSWSIDGVEYGKSTPVRFKYGERLRVILHNDTMMTHPMHLHGMWSELESPDGSFQARRHTIPVQPAQRISFLVTADALGRWAWHCHLMLHMDAGMFREVLVA
;
A
#
# COMPACT_ATOMS: atom_id res chain seq x y z
N MET A 1 -47.79 42.38 29.17
CA MET A 1 -46.99 41.16 29.41
C MET A 1 -47.02 40.28 28.17
N ARG A 2 -46.01 40.39 27.30
CA ARG A 2 -45.72 39.42 26.23
C ARG A 2 -44.32 39.73 25.69
N ARG A 3 -43.36 38.89 26.06
CA ARG A 3 -42.08 38.64 25.39
C ARG A 3 -41.52 37.41 26.08
N ASP A 4 -41.25 36.36 25.32
CA ASP A 4 -39.90 35.80 25.32
C ASP A 4 -39.65 35.02 24.03
N ARG A 5 -38.53 35.38 23.42
CA ARG A 5 -37.92 34.80 22.25
C ARG A 5 -37.06 33.62 22.74
N LEU A 6 -37.21 32.45 22.16
CA LEU A 6 -36.16 31.43 22.21
C LEU A 6 -35.38 31.49 20.90
N SER A 7 -34.12 31.89 21.05
CA SER A 7 -33.10 32.03 20.03
C SER A 7 -32.79 30.67 19.39
N GLY A 8 -32.80 30.63 18.06
CA GLY A 8 -32.32 29.50 17.27
C GLY A 8 -30.82 29.31 17.49
N ILE A 9 -30.45 28.08 17.84
CA ILE A 9 -29.06 27.62 17.85
C ILE A 9 -28.63 27.51 16.38
N LEU A 10 -27.83 28.47 15.92
CA LEU A 10 -27.08 28.38 14.67
C LEU A 10 -25.99 27.32 14.86
N LEU A 11 -26.22 26.12 14.34
CA LEU A 11 -25.15 25.14 14.13
C LEU A 11 -24.22 25.69 13.03
N PRO A 12 -22.90 25.84 13.28
CA PRO A 12 -21.98 26.25 12.23
C PRO A 12 -21.93 25.16 11.15
N ASN A 13 -22.12 25.58 9.91
CA ASN A 13 -22.08 24.75 8.71
C ASN A 13 -20.62 24.35 8.45
N LEU A 14 -20.10 23.38 9.20
CA LEU A 14 -18.78 22.79 8.97
C LEU A 14 -18.81 22.04 7.63
N PRO A 15 -17.85 22.26 6.71
CA PRO A 15 -17.81 21.53 5.45
C PRO A 15 -17.66 20.02 5.74
N ARG A 16 -18.46 19.18 5.06
CA ARG A 16 -18.48 17.71 5.21
C ARG A 16 -17.15 17.00 4.86
N ARG A 17 -16.12 17.74 4.45
CA ARG A 17 -14.81 17.21 4.03
C ARG A 17 -13.71 17.87 4.87
N ARG A 18 -13.14 17.15 5.84
CA ARG A 18 -12.01 17.64 6.65
C ARG A 18 -10.81 18.01 5.79
N PHE A 19 -10.61 17.29 4.70
CA PHE A 19 -9.60 17.60 3.70
C PHE A 19 -9.61 19.06 3.21
N VAL A 20 -10.79 19.69 3.09
CA VAL A 20 -10.94 21.09 2.63
C VAL A 20 -10.53 22.10 3.72
N GLN A 21 -10.39 21.65 4.97
CA GLN A 21 -9.96 22.47 6.11
C GLN A 21 -8.43 22.58 6.23
N GLY A 22 -7.67 21.96 5.32
CA GLY A 22 -6.21 22.02 5.30
C GLY A 22 -5.68 23.47 5.36
N LEU A 23 -4.84 23.79 6.35
CA LEU A 23 -4.21 25.11 6.44
C LEU A 23 -3.01 25.22 5.50
N ALA A 24 -2.82 26.40 4.89
CA ALA A 24 -1.64 26.71 4.08
C ALA A 24 -0.32 26.66 4.88
N ALA A 25 -0.41 26.79 6.21
CA ALA A 25 0.71 26.67 7.15
C ALA A 25 0.62 25.39 8.02
N GLY A 26 -0.06 24.35 7.51
CA GLY A 26 -0.25 23.11 8.25
C GLY A 26 1.09 22.42 8.53
N GLY A 27 1.62 22.66 9.74
CA GLY A 27 2.90 22.16 10.23
C GLY A 27 3.99 23.23 10.47
N VAL A 28 3.63 24.52 10.60
CA VAL A 28 4.50 25.57 11.15
C VAL A 28 3.75 26.36 12.23
N MET A 29 3.90 25.95 13.49
CA MET A 29 3.85 26.91 14.59
C MET A 29 5.29 27.37 14.79
N ALA A 30 5.67 28.45 14.10
CA ALA A 30 6.96 29.09 14.35
C ALA A 30 6.97 29.57 15.81
N GLY A 31 7.61 28.80 16.69
CA GLY A 31 8.02 29.30 17.98
C GLY A 31 8.97 30.47 17.73
N LEU A 32 8.52 31.69 18.05
CA LEU A 32 9.38 32.86 18.15
C LEU A 32 10.38 32.64 19.30
N SER A 33 11.41 31.85 19.06
CA SER A 33 12.65 31.93 19.83
C SER A 33 13.63 32.72 18.98
N ALA A 34 13.41 34.03 18.99
CA ALA A 34 14.32 35.01 18.42
C ALA A 34 15.70 34.85 19.06
N LEU A 35 16.72 34.90 18.19
CA LEU A 35 18.10 35.29 18.45
C LEU A 35 18.31 36.02 19.79
N GLY A 36 18.98 35.38 20.75
CA GLY A 36 19.61 36.07 21.87
C GLY A 36 19.60 35.34 23.20
N GLY A 37 20.79 34.95 23.66
CA GLY A 37 21.11 34.94 25.09
C GLY A 37 20.88 33.65 25.85
N THR A 38 21.92 33.24 26.55
CA THR A 38 22.02 32.14 27.52
C THR A 38 20.98 32.18 28.64
N ALA A 39 20.68 30.98 29.15
CA ALA A 39 20.33 30.62 30.52
C ALA A 39 18.83 30.60 30.95
N TRP A 40 18.37 29.37 31.23
CA TRP A 40 17.32 28.99 32.20
C TRP A 40 15.89 29.47 31.89
N ALA A 41 15.21 28.74 31.00
CA ALA A 41 13.75 28.71 30.97
C ALA A 41 13.29 27.29 31.35
N GLN A 42 12.60 27.19 32.49
CA GLN A 42 11.94 25.98 32.95
C GLN A 42 10.92 25.52 31.90
N SER A 43 10.94 24.22 31.65
CA SER A 43 9.97 23.46 30.86
C SER A 43 8.54 23.85 31.22
N SER A 44 7.88 24.60 30.34
CA SER A 44 6.43 24.48 30.25
C SER A 44 6.17 23.07 29.72
N GLY A 45 5.45 22.23 30.45
CA GLY A 45 5.16 20.83 30.09
C GLY A 45 4.24 20.66 28.87
N LEU A 46 4.33 21.56 27.89
CA LEU A 46 3.64 21.48 26.61
C LEU A 46 4.63 20.95 25.56
N PRO A 47 4.24 19.97 24.72
CA PRO A 47 5.10 19.48 23.66
C PRO A 47 5.50 20.61 22.70
N GLU A 48 6.75 20.58 22.23
CA GLU A 48 7.23 21.50 21.20
C GLU A 48 6.42 21.33 19.89
N SER A 49 6.39 22.38 19.07
CA SER A 49 5.69 22.32 17.77
C SER A 49 6.52 21.54 16.76
N ALA A 50 5.89 20.60 16.07
CA ALA A 50 6.58 19.83 15.03
C ALA A 50 6.89 20.70 13.81
N SER A 51 8.01 20.41 13.14
CA SER A 51 8.31 20.96 11.81
C SER A 51 7.88 19.99 10.70
N SER A 52 7.47 20.55 9.56
CA SER A 52 7.01 19.83 8.36
C SER A 52 7.59 20.45 7.10
N GLY A 53 7.49 19.76 5.96
CA GLY A 53 8.10 20.17 4.69
C GLY A 53 9.18 19.19 4.24
N THR A 54 10.11 19.67 3.40
CA THR A 54 11.24 18.84 2.97
C THR A 54 12.06 18.40 4.19
N ALA A 55 11.96 17.11 4.56
CA ALA A 55 12.69 16.55 5.67
C ALA A 55 14.21 16.73 5.49
N PRO A 56 14.97 17.03 6.56
CA PRO A 56 16.42 17.08 6.48
C PRO A 56 16.95 15.72 6.09
N VAL A 57 18.03 15.71 5.31
CA VAL A 57 18.73 14.50 4.93
C VAL A 57 19.89 14.29 5.90
N LEU A 58 19.85 13.21 6.67
CA LEU A 58 20.96 12.80 7.52
C LEU A 58 21.84 11.83 6.73
N THR A 59 23.14 12.11 6.68
CA THR A 59 24.12 11.28 5.97
C THR A 59 25.17 10.74 6.92
N GLY A 60 25.62 9.50 6.72
CA GLY A 60 26.69 8.89 7.50
C GLY A 60 26.37 7.45 7.88
N THR A 61 27.09 6.94 8.89
CA THR A 61 26.92 5.57 9.40
C THR A 61 26.35 5.55 10.81
N GLU A 62 26.21 6.69 11.46
CA GLU A 62 25.68 6.82 12.81
C GLU A 62 24.53 7.82 12.87
N PHE A 63 23.42 7.41 13.48
CA PHE A 63 22.21 8.19 13.55
C PHE A 63 21.59 8.14 14.94
N ASP A 64 21.11 9.28 15.41
CA ASP A 64 20.36 9.41 16.66
C ASP A 64 18.95 9.90 16.33
N LEU A 65 17.96 9.05 16.65
CA LEU A 65 16.55 9.31 16.41
C LEU A 65 15.81 9.34 17.75
N VAL A 66 15.12 10.43 18.03
CA VAL A 66 14.32 10.62 19.24
C VAL A 66 12.85 10.62 18.86
N ILE A 67 12.10 9.65 19.37
CA ILE A 67 10.66 9.57 19.19
C ILE A 67 10.00 10.27 20.37
N ALA A 68 9.19 11.29 20.10
CA ALA A 68 8.53 12.10 21.13
C ALA A 68 7.16 12.62 20.66
N GLU A 69 6.34 13.08 21.59
CA GLU A 69 5.12 13.80 21.26
C GLU A 69 5.44 15.23 20.81
N SER A 70 4.69 15.75 19.83
CA SER A 70 4.79 17.14 19.37
C SER A 70 3.44 17.64 18.89
N VAL A 71 3.22 18.96 18.88
CA VAL A 71 1.96 19.53 18.40
C VAL A 71 2.02 19.80 16.90
N VAL A 72 0.99 19.36 16.16
CA VAL A 72 0.73 19.66 14.75
C VAL A 72 -0.62 20.35 14.58
N ASN A 73 -0.82 21.02 13.45
CA ASN A 73 -2.10 21.63 13.12
C ASN A 73 -2.34 21.62 11.60
N PHE A 74 -2.91 20.52 11.10
CA PHE A 74 -3.21 20.40 9.66
C PHE A 74 -4.61 20.92 9.30
N THR A 75 -5.58 20.80 10.21
CA THR A 75 -7.02 21.01 9.96
C THR A 75 -7.58 22.32 10.55
N GLY A 76 -6.73 23.12 11.18
CA GLY A 76 -7.15 24.30 11.97
C GLY A 76 -7.32 24.02 13.45
N THR A 77 -7.25 22.76 13.89
CA THR A 77 -7.26 22.40 15.32
C THR A 77 -5.92 21.75 15.72
N PRO A 78 -5.22 22.26 16.75
CA PRO A 78 -4.02 21.61 17.26
C PRO A 78 -4.29 20.16 17.71
N ARG A 79 -3.36 19.27 17.35
CA ARG A 79 -3.37 17.84 17.71
C ARG A 79 -1.97 17.40 18.13
N VAL A 80 -1.92 16.37 18.97
CA VAL A 80 -0.66 15.70 19.31
C VAL A 80 -0.33 14.71 18.20
N ALA A 81 0.89 14.79 17.68
CA ALA A 81 1.51 13.83 16.80
C ALA A 81 2.66 13.14 17.54
N THR A 82 3.05 11.98 17.04
CA THR A 82 4.28 11.30 17.43
C THR A 82 5.32 11.60 16.35
N THR A 83 6.43 12.22 16.72
CA THR A 83 7.42 12.72 15.76
C THR A 83 8.79 12.09 15.97
N ILE A 84 9.62 12.16 14.94
CA ILE A 84 11.01 11.72 14.99
C ILE A 84 11.89 12.98 14.86
N ASN A 85 12.69 13.25 15.89
CA ASN A 85 13.49 14.47 16.00
C ASN A 85 12.65 15.76 15.86
N GLY A 86 11.40 15.75 16.36
CA GLY A 86 10.49 16.90 16.27
C GLY A 86 9.93 17.15 14.87
N MET A 87 10.00 16.17 13.97
CA MET A 87 9.59 16.30 12.57
C MET A 87 8.53 15.29 12.14
N LEU A 88 7.66 15.72 11.22
CA LEU A 88 6.70 14.88 10.51
C LEU A 88 6.69 15.29 9.02
N PRO A 89 7.16 14.43 8.09
CA PRO A 89 7.84 13.15 8.34
C PRO A 89 9.17 13.33 9.10
N GLY A 90 9.67 12.25 9.68
CA GLY A 90 11.02 12.18 10.22
C GLY A 90 12.11 12.41 9.17
N PRO A 91 13.37 12.62 9.59
CA PRO A 91 14.49 12.87 8.68
C PRO A 91 14.64 11.79 7.60
N THR A 92 15.05 12.18 6.39
CA THR A 92 15.46 11.17 5.39
C THR A 92 16.85 10.65 5.75
N LEU A 93 16.99 9.35 5.96
CA LEU A 93 18.27 8.72 6.20
C LEU A 93 18.92 8.37 4.86
N ARG A 94 20.10 8.91 4.58
CA ARG A 94 20.86 8.58 3.37
C ARG A 94 22.04 7.70 3.73
N TRP A 95 21.96 6.45 3.30
CA TRP A 95 22.97 5.42 3.53
C TRP A 95 23.78 5.17 2.27
N ARG A 96 24.87 4.42 2.43
CA ARG A 96 25.66 3.89 1.32
C ARG A 96 25.70 2.37 1.42
N GLN A 97 25.51 1.70 0.29
CA GLN A 97 25.67 0.26 0.18
C GLN A 97 27.07 -0.17 0.65
N GLY A 98 27.11 -1.22 1.45
CA GLY A 98 28.32 -1.81 2.02
C GLY A 98 28.65 -1.31 3.43
N ASP A 99 28.12 -0.15 3.83
CA ASP A 99 28.35 0.41 5.16
C ASP A 99 27.59 -0.38 6.24
N THR A 100 28.13 -0.41 7.45
CA THR A 100 27.40 -0.81 8.66
C THR A 100 26.81 0.45 9.28
N VAL A 101 25.48 0.52 9.36
CA VAL A 101 24.79 1.63 10.03
C VAL A 101 24.54 1.28 11.49
N THR A 102 24.68 2.28 12.36
CA THR A 102 24.34 2.22 13.78
C THR A 102 23.33 3.30 14.08
N ILE A 103 22.13 2.92 14.50
CA ILE A 103 21.01 3.83 14.68
C ILE A 103 20.49 3.68 16.11
N ARG A 104 20.65 4.74 16.90
CA ARG A 104 20.20 4.80 18.29
C ARG A 104 18.82 5.45 18.31
N VAL A 105 17.80 4.69 18.70
CA VAL A 105 16.43 5.15 18.78
C VAL A 105 16.04 5.30 20.24
N THR A 106 15.84 6.54 20.68
CA THR A 106 15.42 6.89 22.04
C THR A 106 13.92 7.12 22.09
N ASN A 107 13.24 6.40 22.98
CA ASN A 107 11.81 6.56 23.21
C ASN A 107 11.53 7.58 24.33
N ARG A 108 10.86 8.69 24.01
CA ARG A 108 10.38 9.68 24.98
C ARG A 108 8.86 9.67 25.14
N LEU A 109 8.17 8.67 24.59
CA LEU A 109 6.74 8.47 24.79
C LEU A 109 6.46 7.80 26.14
N HIS A 110 5.19 7.77 26.52
CA HIS A 110 4.70 7.06 27.71
C HIS A 110 4.38 5.57 27.45
N GLU A 111 4.52 5.12 26.20
CA GLU A 111 4.25 3.76 25.75
C GLU A 111 5.46 3.17 25.00
N HIS A 112 5.44 1.88 24.73
CA HIS A 112 6.48 1.25 23.91
C HIS A 112 6.49 1.82 22.49
N THR A 113 7.67 1.86 21.87
CA THR A 113 7.83 2.21 20.45
C THR A 113 8.77 1.22 19.76
N SER A 114 8.89 1.34 18.44
CA SER A 114 9.80 0.55 17.62
C SER A 114 10.06 1.29 16.31
N ILE A 115 11.06 0.82 15.55
CA ILE A 115 11.27 1.24 14.17
C ILE A 115 11.55 0.00 13.34
N HIS A 116 10.70 -0.24 12.35
CA HIS A 116 10.93 -1.18 11.27
C HIS A 116 11.59 -0.47 10.08
N TRP A 117 12.58 -1.13 9.47
CA TRP A 117 13.32 -0.66 8.30
C TRP A 117 12.71 -1.27 7.04
N HIS A 118 11.62 -0.67 6.56
CA HIS A 118 10.76 -1.26 5.54
C HIS A 118 11.48 -1.61 4.26
N GLY A 119 11.43 -2.90 3.92
CA GLY A 119 12.07 -3.47 2.72
C GLY A 119 13.57 -3.74 2.88
N ILE A 120 14.18 -3.50 4.04
CA ILE A 120 15.59 -3.77 4.29
C ILE A 120 15.82 -5.24 4.70
N ILE A 121 16.78 -5.89 4.07
CA ILE A 121 17.27 -7.22 4.42
C ILE A 121 18.36 -7.07 5.48
N LEU A 122 18.09 -7.58 6.68
CA LEU A 122 18.92 -7.40 7.88
C LEU A 122 18.80 -8.63 8.80
N PRO A 123 19.59 -8.76 9.87
CA PRO A 123 19.35 -9.78 10.89
C PRO A 123 18.00 -9.57 11.59
N PHE A 124 17.21 -10.62 11.79
CA PHE A 124 15.82 -10.48 12.27
C PHE A 124 15.70 -9.69 13.58
N GLN A 125 16.67 -9.77 14.49
CA GLN A 125 16.65 -9.02 15.76
C GLN A 125 16.68 -7.49 15.58
N MET A 126 17.09 -7.02 14.39
CA MET A 126 17.14 -5.60 14.01
C MET A 126 15.91 -5.17 13.20
N ASP A 127 14.95 -6.06 12.99
CA ASP A 127 13.76 -5.81 12.16
C ASP A 127 12.75 -4.87 12.80
N GLY A 128 12.74 -4.79 14.14
CA GLY A 128 11.96 -3.78 14.86
C GLY A 128 10.47 -4.06 15.01
N VAL A 129 10.07 -5.34 15.10
CA VAL A 129 8.68 -5.77 15.31
C VAL A 129 8.50 -6.35 16.72
N PRO A 130 7.86 -5.62 17.65
CA PRO A 130 7.63 -6.10 19.00
C PRO A 130 6.86 -7.42 19.06
N GLY A 131 7.31 -8.36 19.90
CA GLY A 131 6.72 -9.70 20.04
C GLY A 131 7.20 -10.73 19.00
N ILE A 132 7.84 -10.27 17.91
CA ILE A 132 8.39 -11.13 16.85
C ILE A 132 9.92 -11.14 16.90
N SER A 133 10.53 -10.00 16.59
CA SER A 133 12.00 -9.87 16.51
C SER A 133 12.64 -9.38 17.80
N PHE A 134 11.91 -8.63 18.62
CA PHE A 134 12.37 -8.13 19.92
C PHE A 134 11.18 -7.72 20.82
N ALA A 135 11.45 -7.09 21.98
CA ALA A 135 10.42 -6.71 22.95
C ALA A 135 9.79 -5.32 22.72
N GLY A 136 10.30 -4.50 21.80
CA GLY A 136 9.99 -3.07 21.72
C GLY A 136 10.92 -2.22 22.60
N ILE A 137 10.93 -0.91 22.36
CA ILE A 137 11.72 0.08 23.11
C ILE A 137 10.83 0.67 24.20
N ALA A 138 11.13 0.42 25.48
CA ALA A 138 10.29 0.90 26.57
C ALA A 138 10.42 2.43 26.76
N PRO A 139 9.45 3.09 27.43
CA PRO A 139 9.54 4.51 27.77
C PRO A 139 10.86 4.89 28.45
N GLY A 140 11.53 5.93 27.93
CA GLY A 140 12.80 6.43 28.44
C GLY A 140 14.04 5.62 28.01
N GLU A 141 13.86 4.48 27.34
CA GLU A 141 14.97 3.64 26.90
C GLU A 141 15.49 4.02 25.51
N THR A 142 16.68 3.52 25.18
CA THR A 142 17.27 3.61 23.84
C THR A 142 17.64 2.23 23.36
N PHE A 143 17.20 1.87 22.15
CA PHE A 143 17.63 0.67 21.45
C PHE A 143 18.59 1.04 20.33
N THR A 144 19.64 0.24 20.14
CA THR A 144 20.64 0.44 19.08
C THR A 144 20.44 -0.61 18.01
N TYR A 145 19.94 -0.19 16.84
CA TYR A 145 19.93 -0.99 15.64
C TYR A 145 21.32 -0.95 15.01
N GLN A 146 21.86 -2.11 14.64
CA GLN A 146 23.13 -2.18 13.93
C GLN A 146 23.12 -3.32 12.91
N PHE A 147 23.30 -2.96 11.63
CA PHE A 147 23.31 -3.94 10.54
C PHE A 147 24.08 -3.40 9.33
N LYS A 148 24.49 -4.31 8.46
CA LYS A 148 25.15 -3.99 7.19
C LYS A 148 24.10 -3.67 6.13
N VAL A 149 24.32 -2.60 5.38
CA VAL A 149 23.45 -2.20 4.28
C VAL A 149 23.89 -2.89 3.00
N GLU A 150 23.06 -3.80 2.48
CA GLU A 150 23.40 -4.56 1.25
C GLU A 150 22.70 -4.02 -0.01
N GLN A 151 21.62 -3.28 0.19
CA GLN A 151 20.73 -2.80 -0.86
C GLN A 151 21.12 -1.42 -1.41
N THR A 152 20.41 -1.00 -2.45
CA THR A 152 20.43 0.34 -3.04
C THR A 152 18.99 0.77 -3.34
N GLY A 153 18.74 2.06 -3.50
CA GLY A 153 17.45 2.59 -3.95
C GLY A 153 16.68 3.34 -2.87
N SER A 154 15.36 3.41 -3.03
CA SER A 154 14.46 4.18 -2.16
C SER A 154 13.67 3.25 -1.24
N TYR A 155 13.77 3.47 0.07
CA TYR A 155 13.08 2.72 1.11
C TYR A 155 12.54 3.71 2.14
N TRP A 156 12.04 3.21 3.27
CA TRP A 156 11.51 4.05 4.34
C TRP A 156 11.55 3.28 5.66
N TYR A 157 11.27 3.98 6.75
CA TYR A 157 11.19 3.40 8.08
C TYR A 157 9.96 3.92 8.80
N HIS A 158 9.37 3.12 9.67
CA HIS A 158 8.17 3.46 10.41
C HIS A 158 8.05 2.69 11.72
N SER A 159 7.18 3.13 12.63
CA SER A 159 6.90 2.36 13.84
C SER A 159 6.07 1.11 13.53
N HIS A 160 6.42 0.00 14.17
CA HIS A 160 5.63 -1.24 14.21
C HIS A 160 4.96 -1.42 15.59
N SER A 161 4.66 -0.31 16.27
CA SER A 161 4.02 -0.30 17.60
C SER A 161 2.70 0.45 17.57
N GLY A 162 1.60 -0.29 17.74
CA GLY A 162 0.25 0.26 17.73
C GLY A 162 -0.03 1.07 16.47
N PHE A 163 -0.66 2.23 16.63
CA PHE A 163 -0.98 3.15 15.54
C PHE A 163 0.03 4.29 15.38
N GLN A 164 1.26 4.14 15.89
CA GLN A 164 2.26 5.21 15.88
C GLN A 164 2.68 5.67 14.47
N GLU A 165 2.58 4.80 13.46
CA GLU A 165 2.75 5.19 12.06
C GLU A 165 1.68 6.23 11.65
N MET A 166 0.40 5.97 11.95
CA MET A 166 -0.70 6.89 11.65
C MET A 166 -0.61 8.21 12.43
N THR A 167 0.09 8.23 13.56
CA THR A 167 0.30 9.46 14.35
C THR A 167 1.60 10.19 14.02
N GLY A 168 2.45 9.67 13.11
CA GLY A 168 3.58 10.41 12.54
C GLY A 168 4.97 9.75 12.59
N VAL A 169 5.10 8.53 13.13
CA VAL A 169 6.41 7.84 13.23
C VAL A 169 6.75 7.14 11.92
N TYR A 170 7.22 7.91 10.95
CA TYR A 170 7.75 7.44 9.68
C TYR A 170 8.77 8.42 9.08
N GLY A 171 9.66 7.92 8.21
CA GLY A 171 10.63 8.73 7.47
C GLY A 171 11.21 7.98 6.27
N GLY A 172 11.87 8.71 5.37
CA GLY A 172 12.43 8.14 4.14
C GLY A 172 13.83 7.55 4.32
N ILE A 173 14.20 6.59 3.48
CA ILE A 173 15.57 6.08 3.34
C ILE A 173 15.98 6.17 1.88
N VAL A 174 17.18 6.68 1.63
CA VAL A 174 17.81 6.63 0.30
C VAL A 174 19.15 5.94 0.44
N ILE A 175 19.40 4.90 -0.35
CA ILE A 175 20.64 4.13 -0.28
C ILE A 175 21.40 4.27 -1.59
N ASP A 176 22.55 4.94 -1.52
CA ASP A 176 23.44 5.14 -2.64
C ASP A 176 24.27 3.87 -2.91
N PRO A 177 24.55 3.53 -4.17
CA PRO A 177 25.42 2.40 -4.51
C PRO A 177 26.87 2.66 -4.07
N ALA A 178 27.59 1.58 -3.76
CA ALA A 178 28.99 1.64 -3.37
C ALA A 178 29.90 2.23 -4.48
N THR A 179 29.47 2.13 -5.74
CA THR A 179 30.14 2.70 -6.91
C THR A 179 29.98 4.22 -7.03
N GLY A 180 29.02 4.80 -6.31
CA GLY A 180 28.61 6.21 -6.48
C GLY A 180 27.80 6.47 -7.76
N VAL A 181 27.48 5.45 -8.55
CA VAL A 181 26.70 5.56 -9.79
C VAL A 181 25.63 4.48 -9.80
N ASP A 182 24.36 4.88 -9.82
CA ASP A 182 23.19 3.98 -9.77
C ASP A 182 22.60 3.67 -11.16
N GLY A 183 23.28 4.11 -12.22
CA GLY A 183 22.83 3.95 -13.61
C GLY A 183 21.73 4.93 -14.03
N VAL A 184 21.23 5.77 -13.11
CA VAL A 184 20.17 6.75 -13.36
C VAL A 184 20.78 8.14 -13.40
N ARG A 185 20.77 8.77 -14.59
CA ARG A 185 21.22 10.16 -14.74
C ARG A 185 20.07 11.13 -14.47
N ALA A 186 20.09 11.75 -13.29
CA ALA A 186 19.23 12.87 -12.92
C ALA A 186 20.08 14.08 -12.52
N ASP A 187 19.58 15.29 -12.83
CA ASP A 187 20.19 16.55 -12.42
C ASP A 187 19.77 16.94 -11.00
N ARG A 188 18.66 16.37 -10.52
CA ARG A 188 18.08 16.64 -9.21
C ARG A 188 17.27 15.45 -8.68
N ASP A 189 17.36 15.23 -7.38
CA ASP A 189 16.59 14.20 -6.67
C ASP A 189 15.70 14.86 -5.61
N TYR A 190 14.43 14.44 -5.56
CA TYR A 190 13.50 14.77 -4.49
C TYR A 190 12.86 13.51 -3.92
N THR A 191 12.88 13.38 -2.59
CA THR A 191 12.02 12.43 -1.87
C THR A 191 10.63 13.03 -1.72
N ILE A 192 9.61 12.29 -2.15
CA ILE A 192 8.21 12.63 -2.05
C ILE A 192 7.52 11.58 -1.18
N LEU A 193 7.44 11.83 0.12
CA LEU A 193 6.76 10.97 1.07
C LEU A 193 5.30 11.41 1.18
N LEU A 194 4.39 10.55 0.74
CA LEU A 194 2.95 10.73 0.89
C LEU A 194 2.50 10.04 2.17
N SER A 195 1.66 10.72 2.96
CA SER A 195 1.06 10.18 4.17
C SER A 195 -0.38 10.65 4.33
N ASP A 196 -1.12 10.03 5.24
CA ASP A 196 -2.45 10.44 5.64
C ASP A 196 -2.47 10.81 7.13
N TRP A 197 -3.33 11.76 7.49
CA TRP A 197 -3.46 12.28 8.84
C TRP A 197 -4.92 12.28 9.28
N THR A 198 -5.18 11.82 10.49
CA THR A 198 -6.48 11.95 11.16
C THR A 198 -6.33 12.75 12.45
N ASP A 199 -7.26 13.68 12.66
CA ASP A 199 -7.41 14.41 13.91
C ASP A 199 -8.09 13.57 15.02
N GLU A 200 -8.64 12.42 14.67
CA GLU A 200 -9.20 11.47 15.62
C GLU A 200 -8.14 10.48 16.08
N ASP A 201 -8.24 10.06 17.34
CA ASP A 201 -7.49 8.92 17.87
C ASP A 201 -7.71 7.66 16.98
N PRO A 202 -6.64 7.08 16.41
CA PRO A 202 -6.74 5.88 15.55
C PRO A 202 -7.46 4.70 16.22
N MET A 203 -7.31 4.50 17.53
CA MET A 203 -8.03 3.44 18.25
C MET A 203 -9.53 3.68 18.26
N ARG A 204 -9.95 4.95 18.37
CA ARG A 204 -11.36 5.34 18.28
C ARG A 204 -11.90 5.19 16.86
N VAL A 205 -11.08 5.47 15.84
CA VAL A 205 -11.41 5.21 14.43
C VAL A 205 -11.67 3.72 14.22
N LEU A 206 -10.75 2.85 14.65
CA LEU A 206 -10.92 1.40 14.59
C LEU A 206 -12.16 0.93 15.35
N SER A 207 -12.40 1.44 16.56
CA SER A 207 -13.57 1.08 17.37
C SER A 207 -14.88 1.42 16.66
N LYS A 208 -14.97 2.55 15.95
CA LYS A 208 -16.14 2.90 15.15
C LYS A 208 -16.34 1.93 13.99
N LEU A 209 -15.27 1.60 13.27
CA LEU A 209 -15.32 0.65 12.16
C LEU A 209 -15.74 -0.75 12.61
N LYS A 210 -15.27 -1.22 13.78
CA LYS A 210 -15.72 -2.49 14.38
C LYS A 210 -17.20 -2.50 14.79
N VAL A 211 -17.81 -1.34 15.02
CA VAL A 211 -19.25 -1.23 15.34
C VAL A 211 -20.08 -1.01 14.06
N GLN A 212 -19.55 -0.25 13.11
CA GLN A 212 -20.17 0.09 11.85
C GLN A 212 -19.07 0.30 10.80
N SER A 213 -18.82 -0.70 9.97
CA SER A 213 -17.70 -0.68 9.01
C SER A 213 -17.83 0.38 7.92
N ASP A 214 -19.05 0.71 7.51
CA ASP A 214 -19.29 1.75 6.50
C ASP A 214 -19.37 3.18 7.07
N TYR A 215 -18.97 3.38 8.34
CA TYR A 215 -19.16 4.65 9.07
C TYR A 215 -18.51 5.85 8.37
N TYR A 216 -17.34 5.66 7.78
CA TYR A 216 -16.58 6.71 7.09
C TYR A 216 -16.80 6.73 5.58
N ASN A 217 -17.64 5.82 5.06
CA ASN A 217 -18.02 5.77 3.66
C ASN A 217 -19.34 6.52 3.42
N TYR A 218 -19.22 7.71 2.83
CA TYR A 218 -20.35 8.57 2.51
C TYR A 218 -20.79 8.50 1.04
N ILE A 219 -20.11 7.70 0.21
CA ILE A 219 -20.46 7.50 -1.20
C ILE A 219 -21.47 6.35 -1.27
N LYS A 220 -22.66 6.54 -0.71
CA LYS A 220 -23.73 5.53 -0.74
C LYS A 220 -24.65 5.76 -1.96
N PRO A 221 -25.15 4.69 -2.60
CA PRO A 221 -26.07 4.83 -3.73
C PRO A 221 -27.30 5.65 -3.35
N THR A 222 -27.61 6.68 -4.14
CA THR A 222 -28.77 7.55 -3.92
C THR A 222 -29.98 7.10 -4.73
N VAL A 223 -31.17 7.64 -4.40
CA VAL A 223 -32.40 7.40 -5.18
C VAL A 223 -32.23 7.85 -6.65
N PHE A 224 -31.43 8.90 -6.90
CA PHE A 224 -31.12 9.35 -8.26
C PHE A 224 -30.23 8.37 -9.01
N ASP A 225 -29.27 7.73 -8.33
CA ASP A 225 -28.44 6.67 -8.93
C ASP A 225 -29.29 5.47 -9.33
N PHE A 226 -30.30 5.10 -8.52
CA PHE A 226 -31.24 4.05 -8.89
C PHE A 226 -32.04 4.40 -10.15
N PHE A 227 -32.56 5.63 -10.28
CA PHE A 227 -33.26 6.03 -11.50
C PHE A 227 -32.35 6.05 -12.74
N ARG A 228 -31.06 6.36 -12.57
CA ARG A 228 -30.07 6.26 -13.63
C ARG A 228 -29.77 4.81 -14.02
N ASP A 229 -29.63 3.92 -13.05
CA ASP A 229 -29.46 2.48 -13.30
C ASP A 229 -30.71 1.91 -14.01
N VAL A 230 -31.91 2.35 -13.62
CA VAL A 230 -33.17 2.01 -14.31
C VAL A 230 -33.18 2.52 -15.76
N SER A 231 -32.68 3.74 -16.01
CA SER A 231 -32.66 4.31 -17.36
C SER A 231 -31.63 3.64 -18.28
N ASN A 232 -30.50 3.19 -17.72
CA ASN A 232 -29.42 2.58 -18.49
C ASN A 232 -29.63 1.06 -18.68
N ASP A 233 -30.01 0.35 -17.61
CA ASP A 233 -29.99 -1.12 -17.55
C ASP A 233 -31.38 -1.74 -17.39
N GLY A 234 -32.43 -0.90 -17.24
CA GLY A 234 -33.82 -1.32 -17.04
C GLY A 234 -34.16 -1.66 -15.58
N VAL A 235 -35.47 -1.54 -15.24
CA VAL A 235 -35.98 -1.68 -13.86
C VAL A 235 -35.58 -3.01 -13.22
N LYS A 236 -35.66 -4.11 -13.97
CA LYS A 236 -35.36 -5.45 -13.47
C LYS A 236 -33.88 -5.59 -13.12
N SER A 237 -32.96 -5.13 -13.97
CA SER A 237 -31.52 -5.24 -13.74
C SER A 237 -31.06 -4.32 -12.60
N ALA A 238 -31.57 -3.08 -12.54
CA ALA A 238 -31.30 -2.17 -11.43
C ALA A 238 -31.76 -2.74 -10.07
N PHE A 239 -32.92 -3.39 -10.03
CA PHE A 239 -33.43 -4.02 -8.81
C PHE A 239 -32.64 -5.28 -8.42
N GLU A 240 -32.30 -6.15 -9.38
CA GLU A 240 -31.44 -7.33 -9.16
C GLU A 240 -30.06 -6.91 -8.63
N LYS A 241 -29.44 -5.90 -9.25
CA LYS A 241 -28.17 -5.31 -8.79
C LYS A 241 -28.30 -4.81 -7.35
N ARG A 242 -29.35 -4.06 -7.02
CA ARG A 242 -29.57 -3.52 -5.67
C ARG A 242 -29.83 -4.63 -4.64
N LYS A 243 -30.61 -5.65 -5.02
CA LYS A 243 -30.90 -6.81 -4.18
C LYS A 243 -29.63 -7.59 -3.88
N MET A 244 -28.79 -7.84 -4.89
CA MET A 244 -27.50 -8.52 -4.73
C MET A 244 -26.58 -7.77 -3.73
N TRP A 245 -26.38 -6.46 -3.89
CA TRP A 245 -25.55 -5.68 -2.94
C TRP A 245 -26.12 -5.66 -1.52
N ASN A 246 -27.44 -5.61 -1.37
CA ASN A 246 -28.10 -5.68 -0.06
C ASN A 246 -27.97 -7.07 0.59
N GLU A 247 -28.07 -8.16 -0.19
CA GLU A 247 -27.87 -9.53 0.30
C GLU A 247 -26.42 -9.79 0.68
N MET A 248 -25.47 -9.24 -0.07
CA MET A 248 -24.04 -9.26 0.27
C MET A 248 -23.69 -8.40 1.47
N ARG A 249 -24.61 -7.53 1.96
CA ARG A 249 -24.40 -6.61 3.09
C ARG A 249 -23.16 -5.72 2.95
N MET A 250 -22.86 -5.31 1.71
CA MET A 250 -21.62 -4.64 1.33
C MET A 250 -21.88 -3.39 0.48
N ASN A 251 -21.03 -2.36 0.61
CA ASN A 251 -21.14 -1.15 -0.19
C ASN A 251 -20.23 -1.22 -1.44
N PRO A 252 -20.76 -1.11 -2.67
CA PRO A 252 -19.97 -1.22 -3.92
C PRO A 252 -18.88 -0.18 -4.13
N THR A 253 -18.85 0.87 -3.31
CA THR A 253 -17.91 1.99 -3.38
C THR A 253 -16.92 1.99 -2.21
N ASP A 254 -16.87 0.91 -1.43
CA ASP A 254 -16.00 0.76 -0.26
C ASP A 254 -14.58 0.37 -0.68
N LEU A 255 -13.90 1.31 -1.36
CA LEU A 255 -12.54 1.12 -1.90
C LEU A 255 -11.44 1.45 -0.88
N ALA A 256 -11.80 2.09 0.23
CA ALA A 256 -10.92 2.45 1.34
C ALA A 256 -11.76 2.55 2.63
N ASP A 257 -11.21 2.12 3.76
CA ASP A 257 -11.91 2.18 5.05
C ASP A 257 -12.15 3.62 5.53
N LEU A 258 -11.23 4.51 5.16
CA LEU A 258 -11.22 5.91 5.54
C LEU A 258 -11.26 6.79 4.29
N SER A 259 -12.02 7.88 4.38
CA SER A 259 -12.15 8.88 3.32
C SER A 259 -11.61 10.24 3.74
N GLY A 260 -11.57 11.19 2.80
CA GLY A 260 -11.24 12.60 3.04
C GLY A 260 -12.22 13.35 3.96
N ALA A 261 -13.27 12.68 4.44
CA ALA A 261 -14.09 13.15 5.55
C ALA A 261 -13.33 13.07 6.89
N THR A 262 -12.43 12.10 7.04
CA THR A 262 -11.63 11.85 8.25
C THR A 262 -10.17 12.20 8.03
N LEU A 263 -9.67 11.90 6.83
CA LEU A 263 -8.26 12.04 6.47
C LEU A 263 -7.93 13.41 5.86
N THR A 264 -6.74 13.89 6.20
CA THR A 264 -6.01 14.94 5.49
C THR A 264 -4.79 14.30 4.84
N TYR A 265 -4.66 14.42 3.53
CA TYR A 265 -3.58 13.80 2.76
C TYR A 265 -2.39 14.75 2.65
N LEU A 266 -1.18 14.29 2.98
CA LEU A 266 0.00 15.13 3.10
C LEU A 266 1.06 14.75 2.04
N THR A 267 1.73 15.77 1.48
CA THR A 267 2.95 15.61 0.69
C THR A 267 4.11 16.16 1.51
N ASN A 268 5.08 15.32 1.90
CA ASN A 268 6.20 15.71 2.75
C ASN A 268 5.73 16.45 4.03
N GLY A 269 4.67 15.94 4.67
CA GLY A 269 4.09 16.54 5.87
C GLY A 269 3.32 17.85 5.63
N VAL A 270 3.15 18.29 4.37
CA VAL A 270 2.45 19.53 4.02
C VAL A 270 1.07 19.21 3.48
N THR A 271 0.06 19.94 3.96
CA THR A 271 -1.32 19.83 3.44
C THR A 271 -1.39 20.31 1.99
N PRO A 272 -2.47 19.99 1.25
CA PRO A 272 -2.57 20.47 -0.12
C PRO A 272 -2.69 21.98 -0.19
N ALA A 273 -3.38 22.62 0.76
CA ALA A 273 -3.41 24.07 0.84
C ALA A 273 -1.99 24.65 0.99
N GLY A 274 -1.10 24.00 1.75
CA GLY A 274 0.29 24.42 1.91
C GLY A 274 1.18 24.19 0.68
N ASN A 275 0.85 23.18 -0.14
CA ASN A 275 1.48 22.92 -1.44
C ASN A 275 3.02 22.84 -1.38
N TRP A 276 3.55 21.68 -1.01
CA TRP A 276 5.00 21.43 -1.08
C TRP A 276 5.56 21.79 -2.46
N THR A 277 6.69 22.50 -2.53
CA THR A 277 7.30 22.95 -3.79
C THR A 277 8.69 22.35 -3.99
N GLY A 278 8.89 21.65 -5.10
CA GLY A 278 10.19 21.20 -5.61
C GLY A 278 10.69 22.14 -6.71
N LEU A 279 11.92 22.63 -6.62
CA LEU A 279 12.47 23.56 -7.60
C LEU A 279 13.14 22.84 -8.78
N PHE A 280 13.04 23.39 -9.98
CA PHE A 280 13.79 22.89 -11.14
C PHE A 280 14.23 24.02 -12.07
N LYS A 281 15.12 23.70 -13.01
CA LYS A 281 15.41 24.53 -14.17
C LYS A 281 14.81 23.86 -15.41
N PRO A 282 14.19 24.60 -16.33
CA PRO A 282 13.59 24.00 -17.53
C PRO A 282 14.57 23.10 -18.27
N GLY A 283 14.12 21.88 -18.60
CA GLY A 283 14.90 20.86 -19.30
C GLY A 283 15.77 19.95 -18.41
N GLU A 284 15.80 20.17 -17.09
CA GLU A 284 16.46 19.23 -16.17
C GLU A 284 15.72 17.90 -16.08
N LYS A 285 16.47 16.82 -15.89
CA LYS A 285 15.93 15.53 -15.47
C LYS A 285 15.81 15.51 -13.96
N VAL A 286 14.58 15.52 -13.47
CA VAL A 286 14.27 15.46 -12.05
C VAL A 286 13.83 14.04 -11.71
N ARG A 287 14.50 13.40 -10.76
CA ARG A 287 14.06 12.13 -10.15
C ARG A 287 13.19 12.43 -8.95
N LEU A 288 12.00 11.85 -8.93
CA LEU A 288 11.08 11.90 -7.81
C LEU A 288 11.02 10.49 -7.21
N ARG A 289 11.41 10.38 -5.94
CA ARG A 289 11.41 9.14 -5.15
C ARG A 289 10.15 9.12 -4.31
N PHE A 290 9.09 8.53 -4.85
CA PHE A 290 7.81 8.43 -4.17
C PHE A 290 7.84 7.33 -3.12
N ILE A 291 7.39 7.65 -1.92
CA ILE A 291 7.23 6.73 -0.80
C ILE A 291 5.79 6.88 -0.32
N ASN A 292 5.03 5.78 -0.29
CA ASN A 292 3.72 5.79 0.35
C ASN A 292 3.88 5.34 1.81
N GLY A 293 4.08 6.30 2.71
CA GLY A 293 4.12 6.10 4.15
C GLY A 293 2.79 6.45 4.83
N SER A 294 1.68 6.25 4.11
CA SER A 294 0.33 6.41 4.67
C SER A 294 -0.11 5.13 5.37
N GLY A 295 -0.95 5.26 6.38
CA GLY A 295 -1.44 4.09 7.10
C GLY A 295 -2.57 3.36 6.38
N ASN A 296 -3.38 4.07 5.57
CA ASN A 296 -4.59 3.47 4.97
C ASN A 296 -4.91 3.98 3.55
N THR A 297 -4.01 4.70 2.87
CA THR A 297 -4.35 5.38 1.60
C THR A 297 -3.54 4.86 0.41
N PHE A 298 -4.25 4.29 -0.57
CA PHE A 298 -3.71 4.15 -1.92
C PHE A 298 -3.81 5.48 -2.67
N TYR A 299 -2.72 5.85 -3.33
CA TYR A 299 -2.65 7.07 -4.13
C TYR A 299 -2.52 6.76 -5.62
N ASP A 300 -3.26 7.51 -6.44
CA ASP A 300 -3.06 7.58 -7.88
C ASP A 300 -2.33 8.87 -8.21
N VAL A 301 -1.08 8.73 -8.67
CA VAL A 301 -0.14 9.83 -8.86
C VAL A 301 -0.04 10.17 -10.34
N ARG A 302 -0.23 11.44 -10.67
CA ARG A 302 -0.01 12.00 -12.01
C ARG A 302 0.56 13.41 -11.94
N ILE A 303 1.27 13.80 -13.01
CA ILE A 303 1.77 15.16 -13.20
C ILE A 303 1.30 15.65 -14.58
N PRO A 304 0.14 16.31 -14.68
CA PRO A 304 -0.40 16.76 -15.96
C PRO A 304 0.63 17.57 -16.75
N GLY A 305 0.83 17.22 -18.02
CA GLY A 305 1.86 17.82 -18.88
C GLY A 305 3.20 17.08 -18.88
N LEU A 306 3.44 16.12 -17.98
CA LEU A 306 4.66 15.31 -17.93
C LEU A 306 4.34 13.81 -17.97
N LYS A 307 5.15 13.06 -18.73
CA LYS A 307 5.19 11.60 -18.62
C LYS A 307 6.05 11.20 -17.42
N LEU A 308 5.58 10.22 -16.68
CA LEU A 308 6.31 9.61 -15.56
C LEU A 308 7.10 8.44 -16.12
N LYS A 309 8.43 8.56 -16.21
CA LYS A 309 9.29 7.44 -16.58
C LYS A 309 9.66 6.67 -15.31
N VAL A 310 8.92 5.62 -14.99
CA VAL A 310 9.15 4.74 -13.84
C VAL A 310 10.42 3.94 -14.09
N ILE A 311 11.35 3.99 -13.14
CA ILE A 311 12.70 3.41 -13.26
C ILE A 311 13.06 2.47 -12.09
N GLN A 312 12.34 2.55 -10.97
CA GLN A 312 12.59 1.72 -9.80
C GLN A 312 11.28 1.51 -9.05
N VAL A 313 11.08 0.31 -8.51
CA VAL A 313 10.02 0.00 -7.54
C VAL A 313 10.62 -0.77 -6.38
N ASP A 314 10.24 -0.47 -5.14
CA ASP A 314 10.70 -1.20 -3.93
C ASP A 314 12.23 -1.29 -3.84
N GLY A 315 12.93 -0.22 -4.25
CA GLY A 315 14.38 -0.15 -4.36
C GLY A 315 15.02 -1.00 -5.47
N GLN A 316 14.23 -1.69 -6.30
CA GLN A 316 14.68 -2.52 -7.41
C GLN A 316 14.60 -1.78 -8.74
N ASN A 317 15.70 -1.73 -9.47
CA ASN A 317 15.76 -1.11 -10.80
C ASN A 317 14.89 -1.88 -11.81
N LEU A 318 14.11 -1.13 -12.59
CA LEU A 318 13.24 -1.66 -13.63
C LEU A 318 13.75 -1.30 -15.03
N GLU A 319 13.38 -2.11 -16.02
CA GLU A 319 13.33 -1.65 -17.40
C GLU A 319 12.40 -0.43 -17.47
N PRO A 320 12.88 0.75 -17.92
CA PRO A 320 12.11 1.97 -17.74
C PRO A 320 10.79 1.99 -18.52
N VAL A 321 9.69 2.31 -17.83
CA VAL A 321 8.35 2.40 -18.43
C VAL A 321 7.82 3.82 -18.34
N SER A 322 7.35 4.38 -19.46
CA SER A 322 6.73 5.71 -19.49
C SER A 322 5.20 5.61 -19.40
N VAL A 323 4.64 6.24 -18.36
CA VAL A 323 3.21 6.24 -18.06
C VAL A 323 2.71 7.66 -17.80
N ASP A 324 1.39 7.82 -17.78
CA ASP A 324 0.71 9.06 -17.36
C ASP A 324 0.38 9.06 -15.87
N GLU A 325 0.14 7.88 -15.31
CA GLU A 325 -0.33 7.70 -13.94
C GLU A 325 0.15 6.35 -13.39
N PHE A 326 0.36 6.27 -12.08
CA PHE A 326 0.54 5.00 -11.39
C PHE A 326 -0.24 5.00 -10.07
N ARG A 327 -0.68 3.82 -9.67
CA ARG A 327 -1.26 3.57 -8.34
C ARG A 327 -0.24 2.83 -7.49
N PHE A 328 -0.15 3.21 -6.23
CA PHE A 328 0.68 2.53 -5.24
C PHE A 328 0.07 2.66 -3.83
N GLY A 329 0.14 1.57 -3.07
CA GLY A 329 -0.39 1.45 -1.72
C GLY A 329 0.64 1.71 -0.63
N PRO A 330 0.20 1.76 0.64
CA PRO A 330 1.08 1.79 1.80
C PRO A 330 2.23 0.78 1.69
N GLY A 331 3.44 1.26 1.97
CA GLY A 331 4.65 0.46 1.93
C GLY A 331 5.31 0.28 0.57
N GLU A 332 4.71 0.74 -0.53
CA GLU A 332 5.36 0.73 -1.85
C GLU A 332 6.24 1.98 -2.07
N THR A 333 7.37 1.82 -2.78
CA THR A 333 8.24 2.94 -3.19
C THR A 333 8.49 2.95 -4.70
N TYR A 334 8.33 4.10 -5.36
CA TYR A 334 8.37 4.23 -6.82
C TYR A 334 9.30 5.40 -7.18
N ASP A 335 10.35 5.17 -7.96
CA ASP A 335 11.15 6.26 -8.49
C ASP A 335 10.77 6.53 -9.94
N VAL A 336 10.54 7.80 -10.26
CA VAL A 336 10.21 8.25 -11.61
C VAL A 336 11.12 9.39 -12.04
N LEU A 337 11.48 9.41 -13.33
CA LEU A 337 12.12 10.55 -13.97
C LEU A 337 11.07 11.38 -14.70
N VAL A 338 11.18 12.70 -14.54
CA VAL A 338 10.43 13.70 -15.31
C VAL A 338 11.37 14.76 -15.87
N GLU A 339 10.98 15.39 -16.97
CA GLU A 339 11.75 16.46 -17.63
C GLU A 339 10.86 17.70 -17.82
N PRO A 340 10.68 18.51 -16.76
CA PRO A 340 9.81 19.69 -16.80
C PRO A 340 10.39 20.81 -17.67
N ARG A 341 9.54 21.47 -18.48
CA ARG A 341 9.95 22.53 -19.41
C ARG A 341 9.19 23.86 -19.23
N ASP A 342 7.95 23.80 -18.79
CA ASP A 342 7.13 24.96 -18.44
C ASP A 342 7.49 25.49 -17.05
N ASP A 343 6.85 26.57 -16.62
CA ASP A 343 7.19 27.25 -15.35
C ASP A 343 6.80 26.45 -14.10
N ALA A 344 5.72 25.66 -14.17
CA ALA A 344 5.22 24.88 -13.05
C ALA A 344 4.38 23.67 -13.47
N TYR A 345 4.43 22.61 -12.66
CA TYR A 345 3.65 21.38 -12.82
C TYR A 345 3.11 20.92 -11.47
N THR A 346 1.83 20.55 -11.39
CA THR A 346 1.25 20.00 -10.15
C THR A 346 1.53 18.51 -10.06
N ILE A 347 2.19 18.09 -8.97
CA ILE A 347 2.19 16.70 -8.53
C ILE A 347 0.86 16.45 -7.84
N PHE A 348 0.03 15.62 -8.46
CA PHE A 348 -1.32 15.34 -7.99
C PHE A 348 -1.43 13.87 -7.58
N SER A 349 -1.74 13.63 -6.31
CA SER A 349 -1.84 12.29 -5.73
C SER A 349 -3.22 12.09 -5.12
N GLN A 350 -4.19 11.62 -5.90
CA GLN A 350 -5.56 11.44 -5.41
C GLN A 350 -5.75 10.12 -4.68
N SER A 351 -6.63 10.07 -3.69
CA SER A 351 -6.99 8.82 -3.03
C SER A 351 -7.75 7.88 -3.98
N MET A 352 -7.57 6.56 -3.81
CA MET A 352 -8.26 5.54 -4.61
C MET A 352 -9.80 5.70 -4.58
N ASP A 353 -10.35 6.04 -3.42
CA ASP A 353 -11.79 6.25 -3.17
C ASP A 353 -12.34 7.57 -3.74
N ARG A 354 -11.49 8.42 -4.33
CA ARG A 354 -11.86 9.70 -4.97
C ARG A 354 -12.46 10.73 -4.02
N THR A 355 -12.10 10.69 -2.74
CA THR A 355 -12.63 11.64 -1.74
C THR A 355 -11.70 12.80 -1.43
N GLY A 356 -10.41 12.69 -1.74
CA GLY A 356 -9.45 13.81 -1.68
C GLY A 356 -8.13 13.51 -2.38
N TYR A 357 -7.11 14.32 -2.11
CA TYR A 357 -5.80 14.21 -2.75
C TYR A 357 -4.69 14.85 -1.94
N ALA A 358 -3.46 14.33 -1.98
CA ALA A 358 -2.28 15.14 -1.66
C ALA A 358 -1.84 15.93 -2.90
N ARG A 359 -1.18 17.09 -2.71
CA ARG A 359 -0.57 17.81 -3.83
C ARG A 359 0.80 18.39 -3.48
N GLY A 360 1.61 18.55 -4.50
CA GLY A 360 2.82 19.39 -4.51
C GLY A 360 2.95 20.08 -5.86
N THR A 361 3.96 20.93 -6.01
CA THR A 361 4.26 21.63 -7.26
C THR A 361 5.74 21.53 -7.56
N LEU A 362 6.08 21.10 -8.78
CA LEU A 362 7.39 21.39 -9.35
C LEU A 362 7.32 22.79 -9.95
N ALA A 363 8.28 23.67 -9.65
CA ALA A 363 8.32 25.01 -10.21
C ALA A 363 9.73 25.56 -10.43
N VAL A 364 9.87 26.51 -11.35
CA VAL A 364 11.15 27.21 -11.56
C VAL A 364 11.53 28.18 -10.43
N ARG A 365 10.56 28.56 -9.58
CA ARG A 365 10.75 29.38 -8.38
C ARG A 365 9.65 29.12 -7.36
N ALA A 366 9.94 29.39 -6.09
CA ALA A 366 8.98 29.24 -5.00
C ALA A 366 7.73 30.13 -5.21
N GLY A 367 6.57 29.63 -4.78
CA GLY A 367 5.29 30.34 -4.83
C GLY A 367 4.56 30.30 -6.18
N LEU A 368 5.16 29.71 -7.22
CA LEU A 368 4.42 29.36 -8.43
C LEU A 368 3.53 28.16 -8.19
N ASN A 369 2.36 28.15 -8.83
CA ASN A 369 1.40 27.07 -8.79
C ASN A 369 0.96 26.75 -10.22
N ALA A 370 0.76 25.47 -10.53
CA ALA A 370 0.08 25.05 -11.75
C ALA A 370 -1.41 24.76 -11.48
N GLN A 371 -2.17 24.51 -12.54
CA GLN A 371 -3.58 24.13 -12.39
C GLN A 371 -3.69 22.81 -11.62
N VAL A 372 -4.52 22.82 -10.57
CA VAL A 372 -4.84 21.62 -9.81
C VAL A 372 -5.89 20.81 -10.58
N PRO A 373 -5.63 19.54 -10.91
CA PRO A 373 -6.63 18.66 -11.51
C PRO A 373 -7.90 18.54 -10.66
N ALA A 374 -9.03 18.35 -11.32
CA ALA A 374 -10.22 17.84 -10.64
C ALA A 374 -9.96 16.38 -10.19
N VAL A 375 -10.55 16.00 -9.06
CA VAL A 375 -10.62 14.60 -8.64
C VAL A 375 -11.52 13.85 -9.62
N ASP A 376 -11.09 12.64 -10.00
CA ASP A 376 -11.89 11.80 -10.89
C ASP A 376 -13.21 11.36 -10.22
N LYS A 377 -14.15 10.85 -11.01
CA LYS A 377 -15.43 10.37 -10.48
C LYS A 377 -15.22 9.05 -9.70
N PRO A 378 -15.96 8.84 -8.59
CA PRO A 378 -16.00 7.53 -7.93
C PRO A 378 -16.53 6.45 -8.88
N GLU A 379 -15.89 5.29 -8.86
CA GLU A 379 -16.29 4.11 -9.62
C GLU A 379 -16.80 3.00 -8.70
N TRP A 380 -17.67 2.15 -9.21
CA TRP A 380 -18.24 1.02 -8.48
C TRP A 380 -17.47 -0.26 -8.79
N LEU A 381 -17.36 -1.14 -7.78
CA LEU A 381 -16.85 -2.49 -8.01
C LEU A 381 -17.76 -3.25 -8.98
N THR A 382 -17.12 -3.95 -9.92
CA THR A 382 -17.79 -4.77 -10.93
C THR A 382 -17.91 -6.22 -10.47
N MET A 383 -18.70 -7.03 -11.17
CA MET A 383 -18.74 -8.48 -10.90
C MET A 383 -17.38 -9.16 -11.06
N SER A 384 -16.52 -8.63 -11.93
CA SER A 384 -15.15 -9.13 -12.11
C SER A 384 -14.25 -8.81 -10.92
N ASP A 385 -14.55 -7.74 -10.17
CA ASP A 385 -13.85 -7.38 -8.94
C ASP A 385 -14.34 -8.23 -7.76
N MET A 386 -15.57 -8.76 -7.84
CA MET A 386 -16.16 -9.63 -6.80
C MET A 386 -15.79 -11.10 -7.00
N MET A 387 -15.98 -11.62 -8.20
CA MET A 387 -15.99 -13.06 -8.44
C MET A 387 -14.93 -13.50 -9.46
N GLY A 388 -14.08 -12.56 -9.88
CA GLY A 388 -12.98 -12.80 -10.79
C GLY A 388 -13.41 -13.10 -12.23
N GLY A 389 -12.72 -14.03 -12.88
CA GLY A 389 -12.88 -14.37 -14.29
C GLY A 389 -14.15 -15.19 -14.57
N MET A 390 -15.32 -14.55 -14.54
CA MET A 390 -16.62 -15.16 -14.88
C MET A 390 -16.84 -15.42 -16.39
N GLY A 391 -15.77 -15.51 -17.18
CA GLY A 391 -15.82 -15.72 -18.63
C GLY A 391 -16.47 -17.03 -19.10
N GLY A 392 -16.79 -17.95 -18.18
CA GLY A 392 -17.52 -19.18 -18.46
C GLY A 392 -19.04 -19.11 -18.29
N MET A 393 -19.60 -18.02 -17.75
CA MET A 393 -21.04 -17.88 -17.47
C MET A 393 -21.72 -16.78 -18.29
N GLY A 394 -20.99 -16.11 -19.20
CA GLY A 394 -21.52 -15.07 -20.10
C GLY A 394 -22.24 -15.58 -21.34
N GLY A 395 -22.52 -16.88 -21.42
CA GLY A 395 -23.10 -17.54 -22.61
C GLY A 395 -24.50 -18.12 -22.43
N MET A 396 -25.19 -17.89 -21.31
CA MET A 396 -26.61 -18.26 -21.19
C MET A 396 -27.49 -17.16 -21.78
N ASP A 397 -27.51 -17.11 -23.11
CA ASP A 397 -28.59 -16.49 -23.85
C ASP A 397 -29.88 -17.28 -23.56
N HIS A 398 -30.68 -16.80 -22.61
CA HIS A 398 -31.99 -17.36 -22.27
C HIS A 398 -33.04 -17.16 -23.39
N SER A 399 -32.67 -16.64 -24.57
CA SER A 399 -33.60 -16.44 -25.69
C SER A 399 -33.85 -17.69 -26.55
N LYS A 400 -33.22 -18.83 -26.26
CA LYS A 400 -33.42 -20.07 -27.02
C LYS A 400 -33.64 -21.31 -26.14
N MET A 401 -34.70 -21.28 -25.34
CA MET A 401 -35.33 -22.52 -24.86
C MET A 401 -36.40 -22.92 -25.89
N ASP A 402 -35.96 -23.50 -27.01
CA ASP A 402 -36.85 -24.26 -27.89
C ASP A 402 -36.72 -25.74 -27.53
N MET A 403 -37.83 -26.31 -27.06
CA MET A 403 -37.94 -27.71 -26.68
C MET A 403 -38.28 -28.51 -27.93
N GLY A 404 -37.28 -29.11 -28.57
CA GLY A 404 -37.51 -29.94 -29.75
C GLY A 404 -36.40 -30.92 -30.08
N GLY A 405 -36.68 -32.22 -29.87
CA GLY A 405 -36.30 -33.26 -30.83
C GLY A 405 -34.94 -33.96 -30.68
N MET A 406 -35.00 -35.20 -30.18
CA MET A 406 -34.10 -36.35 -30.30
C MET A 406 -33.10 -36.39 -31.50
N ASN A 407 -31.88 -36.93 -31.29
CA ASN A 407 -31.54 -38.29 -31.76
C ASN A 407 -30.20 -38.82 -31.19
N GLN A 408 -30.18 -40.12 -30.86
CA GLN A 408 -28.99 -40.92 -30.58
C GLN A 408 -28.35 -41.40 -31.89
N GLY A 409 -27.01 -41.54 -31.91
CA GLY A 409 -26.30 -42.13 -33.03
C GLY A 409 -24.80 -42.22 -32.81
N SER A 410 -24.38 -43.38 -32.31
CA SER A 410 -23.06 -44.05 -32.40
C SER A 410 -21.90 -43.38 -33.16
N MET A 411 -20.70 -43.42 -32.57
CA MET A 411 -19.48 -43.87 -33.29
C MET A 411 -18.48 -44.45 -32.27
N ALA A 412 -18.07 -45.69 -32.54
CA ALA A 412 -17.14 -46.47 -31.75
C ALA A 412 -15.74 -46.47 -32.39
N GLY A 413 -14.72 -46.49 -31.54
CA GLY A 413 -13.44 -47.14 -31.81
C GLY A 413 -12.35 -46.27 -32.44
N MET A 414 -11.29 -46.01 -31.67
CA MET A 414 -9.90 -46.10 -32.16
C MET A 414 -8.97 -46.58 -31.05
N ASN A 415 -8.00 -47.38 -31.48
CA ASN A 415 -7.26 -48.42 -30.77
C ASN A 415 -5.97 -47.88 -30.13
N HIS A 416 -5.53 -48.52 -29.04
CA HIS A 416 -4.26 -48.27 -28.37
C HIS A 416 -3.10 -48.91 -29.17
N GLY A 417 -2.27 -48.08 -29.79
CA GLY A 417 -1.02 -48.48 -30.45
C GLY A 417 0.19 -48.01 -29.65
N ALA A 418 0.95 -48.97 -29.13
CA ALA A 418 2.16 -48.79 -28.35
C ALA A 418 3.25 -48.00 -29.11
N MET A 419 3.87 -47.04 -28.42
CA MET A 419 5.12 -46.41 -28.85
C MET A 419 6.15 -46.62 -27.73
N THR A 420 7.12 -47.46 -28.04
CA THR A 420 8.34 -47.74 -27.28
C THR A 420 9.16 -46.47 -27.09
N MET A 421 9.42 -46.08 -25.84
CA MET A 421 10.33 -45.00 -25.48
C MET A 421 11.72 -45.57 -25.22
N ASP A 422 12.71 -45.06 -25.97
CA ASP A 422 14.13 -45.31 -25.84
C ASP A 422 14.68 -44.60 -24.58
N HIS A 423 15.30 -45.36 -23.67
CA HIS A 423 15.83 -44.91 -22.39
C HIS A 423 17.36 -44.74 -22.44
N SER A 424 17.86 -43.87 -23.32
CA SER A 424 19.31 -43.74 -23.51
C SER A 424 19.85 -42.31 -23.55
N GLN A 425 19.45 -41.43 -22.63
CA GLN A 425 20.28 -40.27 -22.24
C GLN A 425 20.16 -39.94 -20.74
N HIS A 426 21.08 -40.49 -19.94
CA HIS A 426 21.37 -40.05 -18.58
C HIS A 426 22.75 -39.39 -18.54
N ALA A 427 22.77 -38.09 -18.17
CA ALA A 427 23.82 -37.33 -17.46
C ALA A 427 23.64 -35.86 -17.86
N MET A 428 23.35 -34.89 -16.99
CA MET A 428 24.08 -34.53 -15.76
C MET A 428 23.13 -33.89 -14.73
N GLY A 429 23.46 -34.05 -13.45
CA GLY A 429 22.63 -33.68 -12.30
C GLY A 429 22.13 -32.22 -12.28
N GLY A 430 20.81 -32.10 -12.27
CA GLY A 430 20.05 -30.98 -11.71
C GLY A 430 18.84 -31.58 -11.01
N MET A 431 18.51 -31.11 -9.82
CA MET A 431 17.29 -31.51 -9.09
C MET A 431 16.10 -31.44 -10.05
N ALA A 432 15.50 -32.59 -10.37
CA ALA A 432 14.33 -32.63 -11.25
C ALA A 432 13.20 -31.86 -10.56
N MET A 433 12.86 -30.69 -11.09
CA MET A 433 11.64 -30.01 -10.70
C MET A 433 10.47 -30.90 -11.09
N ASP A 434 9.54 -31.12 -10.16
CA ASP A 434 8.26 -31.70 -10.52
C ASP A 434 7.65 -30.81 -11.62
N ALA A 435 7.39 -31.39 -12.79
CA ALA A 435 6.81 -30.67 -13.92
C ALA A 435 5.49 -29.99 -13.55
N SER A 436 4.81 -30.47 -12.50
CA SER A 436 3.60 -29.88 -11.92
C SER A 436 3.81 -28.48 -11.31
N LEU A 437 5.03 -28.13 -10.92
CA LEU A 437 5.37 -26.85 -10.27
C LEU A 437 5.97 -25.81 -11.23
N LYS A 438 6.07 -26.11 -12.53
CA LYS A 438 6.62 -25.17 -13.51
C LYS A 438 5.79 -23.89 -13.61
N VAL A 439 4.47 -24.02 -13.55
CA VAL A 439 3.51 -22.92 -13.60
C VAL A 439 2.78 -22.88 -12.25
N PRO A 440 2.41 -21.71 -11.72
CA PRO A 440 1.57 -21.63 -10.52
C PRO A 440 0.31 -22.48 -10.69
N SER A 441 -0.09 -23.21 -9.64
CA SER A 441 -1.42 -23.82 -9.62
C SER A 441 -2.47 -22.73 -9.88
N THR A 442 -3.62 -23.07 -10.49
CA THR A 442 -4.71 -22.12 -10.78
C THR A 442 -5.99 -22.40 -9.99
N LYS A 443 -6.08 -23.59 -9.38
CA LYS A 443 -7.25 -24.02 -8.61
C LYS A 443 -7.18 -23.46 -7.19
N ALA A 444 -8.19 -22.69 -6.80
CA ALA A 444 -8.38 -22.20 -5.44
C ALA A 444 -8.57 -23.35 -4.43
N ARG A 445 -7.97 -23.23 -3.24
CA ARG A 445 -8.09 -24.23 -2.16
C ARG A 445 -8.41 -23.56 -0.83
N HIS A 446 -9.71 -23.37 -0.59
CA HIS A 446 -10.22 -22.79 0.65
C HIS A 446 -10.01 -23.72 1.86
N ALA A 447 -9.39 -23.20 2.92
CA ALA A 447 -9.27 -23.85 4.21
C ALA A 447 -10.64 -23.97 4.92
N LYS A 448 -10.78 -24.95 5.81
CA LYS A 448 -12.04 -25.15 6.57
C LYS A 448 -12.41 -23.93 7.42
N THR A 449 -11.41 -23.19 7.88
CA THR A 449 -11.56 -21.97 8.70
C THR A 449 -12.22 -20.82 7.94
N GLU A 450 -12.14 -20.80 6.62
CA GLU A 450 -12.77 -19.79 5.76
C GLU A 450 -14.29 -19.96 5.63
N TYR A 451 -14.85 -21.07 6.15
CA TYR A 451 -16.31 -21.28 6.22
C TYR A 451 -16.92 -20.73 7.52
N GLY A 452 -16.11 -20.05 8.33
CA GLY A 452 -16.54 -19.40 9.56
C GLY A 452 -17.11 -18.00 9.35
N ALA A 453 -17.52 -17.36 10.45
CA ALA A 453 -18.15 -16.05 10.46
C ALA A 453 -17.19 -14.85 10.27
N ASN A 454 -15.92 -15.11 9.98
CA ASN A 454 -14.88 -14.10 9.76
C ASN A 454 -14.55 -13.91 8.27
N THR A 455 -15.31 -14.55 7.38
CA THR A 455 -15.07 -14.55 5.93
C THR A 455 -16.40 -14.30 5.22
N ASP A 456 -16.51 -13.15 4.55
CA ASP A 456 -17.73 -12.76 3.82
C ASP A 456 -17.91 -13.52 2.51
N MET A 457 -16.81 -13.76 1.82
CA MET A 457 -16.82 -14.35 0.49
C MET A 457 -15.58 -15.21 0.26
N ARG A 458 -15.67 -16.06 -0.76
CA ARG A 458 -14.64 -16.98 -1.22
C ARG A 458 -14.69 -16.98 -2.74
N VAL A 459 -13.56 -16.76 -3.39
CA VAL A 459 -13.47 -16.54 -4.83
C VAL A 459 -12.92 -17.80 -5.50
N ASP A 460 -13.79 -18.64 -6.06
CA ASP A 460 -13.31 -19.87 -6.74
C ASP A 460 -12.59 -19.59 -8.07
N MET A 461 -12.90 -18.47 -8.73
CA MET A 461 -12.49 -18.15 -10.11
C MET A 461 -11.67 -16.85 -10.17
N ALA A 462 -10.72 -16.67 -9.26
CA ALA A 462 -9.90 -15.46 -9.21
C ALA A 462 -9.10 -15.23 -10.49
N ARG A 463 -8.94 -13.95 -10.84
CA ARG A 463 -8.13 -13.52 -11.98
C ARG A 463 -6.65 -13.65 -11.64
N THR A 464 -5.85 -14.10 -12.59
CA THR A 464 -4.39 -14.18 -12.43
C THR A 464 -3.63 -13.08 -13.17
N ASN A 465 -4.34 -12.25 -13.92
CA ASN A 465 -3.73 -11.26 -14.79
C ASN A 465 -3.03 -10.14 -14.00
N LEU A 466 -1.94 -9.62 -14.56
CA LEU A 466 -1.11 -8.55 -13.95
C LEU A 466 -1.27 -7.19 -14.66
N ASP A 467 -1.99 -7.17 -15.78
CA ASP A 467 -2.18 -6.02 -16.69
C ASP A 467 -3.45 -5.20 -16.38
N ASP A 468 -4.15 -5.49 -15.29
CA ASP A 468 -5.27 -4.68 -14.82
C ASP A 468 -4.76 -3.53 -13.92
N PRO A 469 -4.96 -2.26 -14.30
CA PRO A 469 -4.59 -1.11 -13.46
C PRO A 469 -5.47 -0.97 -12.21
N GLY A 470 -6.58 -1.69 -12.13
CA GLY A 470 -7.50 -1.67 -11.01
C GLY A 470 -8.63 -0.66 -11.14
N ILE A 471 -9.55 -0.69 -10.18
CA ILE A 471 -10.76 0.14 -10.16
C ILE A 471 -10.46 1.64 -10.20
N GLY A 472 -11.26 2.38 -10.97
CA GLY A 472 -11.09 3.82 -11.14
C GLY A 472 -9.96 4.22 -12.10
N LEU A 473 -9.23 3.25 -12.66
CA LEU A 473 -8.12 3.47 -13.60
C LEU A 473 -8.33 2.81 -14.95
N ARG A 474 -9.26 1.85 -15.06
CA ARG A 474 -9.68 1.25 -16.33
C ARG A 474 -10.33 2.30 -17.23
N ASN A 475 -9.93 2.34 -18.51
CA ASN A 475 -10.53 3.18 -19.54
C ASN A 475 -10.61 4.69 -19.22
N ASN A 476 -9.71 5.20 -18.37
CA ASN A 476 -9.70 6.62 -17.94
C ASN A 476 -8.99 7.57 -18.94
N GLY A 477 -8.56 7.05 -20.10
CA GLY A 477 -7.85 7.81 -21.14
C GLY A 477 -6.36 8.05 -20.86
N ARG A 478 -5.81 7.50 -19.78
CA ARG A 478 -4.39 7.63 -19.38
C ARG A 478 -3.68 6.28 -19.50
N ARG A 479 -2.38 6.30 -19.79
CA ARG A 479 -1.53 5.10 -19.65
C ARG A 479 -1.20 4.90 -18.18
N VAL A 480 -1.75 3.87 -17.57
CA VAL A 480 -1.55 3.58 -16.13
C VAL A 480 -0.55 2.45 -15.95
N LEU A 481 0.43 2.58 -15.06
CA LEU A 481 1.37 1.49 -14.74
C LEU A 481 0.63 0.30 -14.10
N THR A 482 0.97 -0.91 -14.54
CA THR A 482 0.44 -2.18 -14.02
C THR A 482 1.58 -3.07 -13.53
N LEU A 483 1.26 -4.18 -12.86
CA LEU A 483 2.29 -5.16 -12.46
C LEU A 483 2.92 -5.84 -13.67
N ALA A 484 2.18 -6.02 -14.77
CA ALA A 484 2.67 -6.59 -16.02
C ALA A 484 3.75 -5.73 -16.69
N ASP A 485 3.80 -4.43 -16.40
CA ASP A 485 4.79 -3.51 -16.94
C ASP A 485 6.13 -3.57 -16.20
N GLN A 486 6.14 -4.12 -14.98
CA GLN A 486 7.29 -4.04 -14.11
C GLN A 486 8.23 -5.21 -14.42
N HIS A 487 9.39 -4.91 -15.01
CA HIS A 487 10.43 -5.89 -15.30
C HIS A 487 11.73 -5.52 -14.57
N THR A 488 12.09 -6.29 -13.53
CA THR A 488 13.31 -6.02 -12.77
C THR A 488 14.55 -6.37 -13.58
N ILE A 489 15.49 -5.42 -13.66
CA ILE A 489 16.77 -5.63 -14.33
C ILE A 489 17.59 -6.67 -13.57
N GLY A 490 18.19 -7.62 -14.31
CA GLY A 490 19.04 -8.67 -13.76
C GLY A 490 18.34 -10.01 -13.54
N GLY A 491 17.02 -10.07 -13.71
CA GLY A 491 16.26 -11.32 -13.53
C GLY A 491 16.20 -11.78 -12.06
N PRO A 492 15.82 -13.05 -11.80
CA PRO A 492 15.64 -13.56 -10.45
C PRO A 492 16.99 -13.77 -9.71
N LEU A 493 17.02 -13.58 -8.39
CA LEU A 493 18.22 -13.75 -7.54
C LEU A 493 18.66 -15.21 -7.48
N ASP A 494 17.67 -16.09 -7.36
CA ASP A 494 17.83 -17.52 -7.38
C ASP A 494 17.36 -18.03 -8.75
N LYS A 495 17.96 -19.10 -9.27
CA LYS A 495 17.56 -19.71 -10.56
C LYS A 495 16.87 -21.07 -10.39
N ARG A 496 16.86 -21.61 -9.17
CA ARG A 496 16.07 -22.80 -8.82
C ARG A 496 14.59 -22.46 -9.00
N GLY A 497 13.73 -23.39 -9.35
CA GLY A 497 12.30 -23.15 -9.13
C GLY A 497 11.84 -23.65 -7.77
N PRO A 498 10.52 -23.61 -7.52
CA PRO A 498 9.97 -23.89 -6.22
C PRO A 498 10.01 -25.39 -5.90
N ALA A 499 10.31 -25.71 -4.65
CA ALA A 499 10.19 -27.05 -4.09
C ALA A 499 8.74 -27.42 -3.73
N ARG A 500 7.90 -26.41 -3.45
CA ARG A 500 6.49 -26.55 -3.09
C ARG A 500 5.74 -25.21 -3.24
N GLU A 501 4.42 -25.29 -3.20
CA GLU A 501 3.54 -24.13 -3.09
C GLU A 501 3.02 -23.93 -1.67
N VAL A 502 2.82 -22.66 -1.29
CA VAL A 502 2.05 -22.21 -0.13
C VAL A 502 0.97 -21.28 -0.66
N GLU A 503 -0.28 -21.71 -0.54
CA GLU A 503 -1.43 -20.88 -0.89
C GLU A 503 -2.02 -20.31 0.39
N LEU A 504 -2.28 -19.01 0.39
CA LEU A 504 -2.92 -18.29 1.49
C LEU A 504 -4.00 -17.38 0.93
N HIS A 505 -5.11 -17.32 1.65
CA HIS A 505 -6.29 -16.56 1.30
C HIS A 505 -6.39 -15.30 2.16
N LEU A 506 -6.40 -14.12 1.55
CA LEU A 506 -6.68 -12.86 2.23
C LEU A 506 -8.19 -12.78 2.44
N THR A 507 -8.61 -12.89 3.69
CA THR A 507 -10.02 -13.01 4.06
C THR A 507 -10.43 -11.86 4.98
N GLY A 508 -11.72 -11.52 4.95
CA GLY A 508 -12.26 -10.53 5.85
C GLY A 508 -13.77 -10.64 5.99
N ASN A 509 -14.29 -9.96 7.01
CA ASN A 509 -15.70 -9.73 7.21
C ASN A 509 -15.92 -8.24 7.47
N MET A 510 -16.55 -7.57 6.52
CA MET A 510 -16.84 -6.15 6.56
C MET A 510 -17.81 -5.84 7.69
N GLU A 511 -18.88 -6.62 7.91
CA GLU A 511 -19.87 -6.35 8.96
C GLU A 511 -19.23 -6.28 10.37
N ARG A 512 -18.21 -7.10 10.62
CA ARG A 512 -17.48 -7.19 11.91
C ARG A 512 -16.18 -6.40 11.91
N TYR A 513 -15.77 -5.86 10.76
CA TYR A 513 -14.45 -5.29 10.53
C TYR A 513 -13.34 -6.22 11.05
N SER A 514 -13.40 -7.48 10.64
CA SER A 514 -12.41 -8.51 10.94
C SER A 514 -11.60 -8.80 9.69
N TRP A 515 -10.28 -8.85 9.84
CA TRP A 515 -9.34 -9.06 8.74
C TRP A 515 -8.42 -10.21 9.12
N SER A 516 -8.13 -11.10 8.16
CA SER A 516 -7.46 -12.36 8.45
C SER A 516 -6.76 -12.94 7.22
N ILE A 517 -5.98 -13.99 7.47
CA ILE A 517 -5.48 -14.89 6.42
C ILE A 517 -6.13 -16.26 6.67
N ASP A 518 -6.56 -16.99 5.65
CA ASP A 518 -7.24 -18.30 5.71
C ASP A 518 -8.41 -18.35 6.72
N GLY A 519 -9.13 -17.24 6.91
CA GLY A 519 -10.23 -17.10 7.88
C GLY A 519 -9.79 -17.02 9.35
N VAL A 520 -8.49 -16.92 9.63
CA VAL A 520 -7.92 -16.90 10.99
C VAL A 520 -7.15 -15.60 11.26
N GLU A 521 -7.62 -14.82 12.24
CA GLU A 521 -6.97 -13.62 12.77
C GLU A 521 -5.62 -13.96 13.42
N TYR A 522 -4.66 -13.05 13.37
CA TYR A 522 -3.29 -13.27 13.85
C TYR A 522 -3.19 -13.87 15.26
N GLY A 523 -3.92 -13.34 16.24
CA GLY A 523 -3.89 -13.82 17.63
C GLY A 523 -4.35 -15.27 17.83
N LYS A 524 -4.89 -15.92 16.78
CA LYS A 524 -5.31 -17.33 16.76
C LYS A 524 -4.53 -18.17 15.75
N SER A 525 -3.63 -17.55 14.99
CA SER A 525 -2.90 -18.19 13.90
C SER A 525 -1.60 -18.83 14.37
N THR A 526 -1.14 -19.85 13.66
CA THR A 526 0.20 -20.42 13.83
C THR A 526 1.16 -19.85 12.78
N PRO A 527 2.48 -19.79 13.05
CA PRO A 527 3.45 -19.31 12.08
C PRO A 527 3.44 -20.11 10.78
N VAL A 528 3.59 -19.41 9.65
CA VAL A 528 3.85 -20.02 8.35
C VAL A 528 5.31 -20.47 8.33
N ARG A 529 5.55 -21.76 8.18
CA ARG A 529 6.90 -22.32 8.26
C ARG A 529 7.55 -22.38 6.88
N PHE A 530 8.72 -21.77 6.75
CA PHE A 530 9.64 -21.93 5.63
C PHE A 530 10.88 -22.71 6.11
N LYS A 531 11.29 -23.72 5.36
CA LYS A 531 12.52 -24.46 5.62
C LYS A 531 13.69 -23.63 5.15
N TYR A 532 14.69 -23.44 6.00
CA TYR A 532 15.86 -22.67 5.63
C TYR A 532 16.54 -23.21 4.35
N GLY A 533 16.85 -22.30 3.42
CA GLY A 533 17.47 -22.59 2.13
C GLY A 533 16.52 -23.13 1.05
N GLU A 534 15.25 -23.41 1.38
CA GLU A 534 14.26 -23.81 0.38
C GLU A 534 13.84 -22.61 -0.48
N ARG A 535 13.48 -22.89 -1.73
CA ARG A 535 12.76 -21.95 -2.56
C ARG A 535 11.32 -22.41 -2.67
N LEU A 536 10.37 -21.56 -2.35
CA LEU A 536 8.95 -21.88 -2.37
C LEU A 536 8.21 -20.90 -3.27
N ARG A 537 7.10 -21.36 -3.84
CA ARG A 537 6.11 -20.49 -4.45
C ARG A 537 5.07 -20.15 -3.41
N VAL A 538 4.83 -18.86 -3.24
CA VAL A 538 3.70 -18.35 -2.48
C VAL A 538 2.62 -17.94 -3.47
N ILE A 539 1.37 -18.27 -3.15
CA ILE A 539 0.19 -17.82 -3.88
C ILE A 539 -0.69 -17.07 -2.89
N LEU A 540 -0.94 -15.79 -3.17
CA LEU A 540 -1.89 -14.98 -2.43
C LEU A 540 -3.19 -14.89 -3.21
N HIS A 541 -4.27 -15.28 -2.56
CA HIS A 541 -5.62 -15.24 -3.10
C HIS A 541 -6.42 -14.17 -2.37
N ASN A 542 -6.86 -13.11 -3.06
CA ASN A 542 -7.70 -12.10 -2.42
C ASN A 542 -9.18 -12.47 -2.49
N ASP A 543 -9.70 -12.97 -1.37
CA ASP A 543 -11.12 -13.28 -1.16
C ASP A 543 -11.89 -12.06 -0.62
N THR A 544 -11.37 -10.84 -0.75
CA THR A 544 -12.07 -9.64 -0.32
C THR A 544 -12.24 -8.66 -1.47
N MET A 545 -13.12 -7.68 -1.24
CA MET A 545 -13.41 -6.60 -2.19
C MET A 545 -12.40 -5.43 -2.14
N MET A 546 -11.38 -5.51 -1.29
CA MET A 546 -10.41 -4.43 -1.08
C MET A 546 -9.04 -4.82 -1.62
N THR A 547 -8.27 -3.83 -2.09
CA THR A 547 -6.87 -4.08 -2.50
C THR A 547 -6.00 -4.12 -1.24
N HIS A 548 -5.22 -5.18 -1.06
CA HIS A 548 -4.32 -5.32 0.10
C HIS A 548 -2.85 -5.25 -0.33
N PRO A 549 -2.07 -4.26 0.14
CA PRO A 549 -0.63 -4.23 -0.06
C PRO A 549 0.04 -5.21 0.92
N MET A 550 0.41 -6.39 0.44
CA MET A 550 0.97 -7.43 1.30
C MET A 550 2.49 -7.30 1.38
N HIS A 551 3.02 -7.14 2.59
CA HIS A 551 4.44 -6.93 2.87
C HIS A 551 5.03 -8.10 3.65
N LEU A 552 6.06 -8.74 3.09
CA LEU A 552 6.85 -9.80 3.73
C LEU A 552 8.19 -9.22 4.18
N HIS A 553 8.48 -9.33 5.48
CA HIS A 553 9.75 -8.86 6.04
C HIS A 553 10.91 -9.83 5.72
N GLY A 554 12.12 -9.29 5.70
CA GLY A 554 13.38 -10.06 5.72
C GLY A 554 13.74 -10.83 4.44
N MET A 555 12.84 -10.92 3.47
CA MET A 555 13.04 -11.67 2.23
C MET A 555 12.41 -10.94 1.04
N TRP A 556 12.91 -11.23 -0.16
CA TRP A 556 12.32 -10.74 -1.40
C TRP A 556 11.18 -11.60 -1.91
N SER A 557 10.17 -10.96 -2.49
CA SER A 557 9.11 -11.60 -3.26
C SER A 557 9.41 -11.42 -4.75
N GLU A 558 9.73 -12.51 -5.45
CA GLU A 558 9.96 -12.50 -6.89
C GLU A 558 8.65 -12.85 -7.62
N LEU A 559 7.85 -11.82 -7.92
CA LEU A 559 6.55 -11.90 -8.60
C LEU A 559 6.68 -12.69 -9.90
N GLU A 560 5.74 -13.61 -10.11
CA GLU A 560 5.63 -14.40 -11.32
C GLU A 560 4.49 -13.88 -12.20
N SER A 561 4.70 -13.87 -13.52
CA SER A 561 3.62 -13.74 -14.50
C SER A 561 2.74 -15.01 -14.49
N PRO A 562 1.54 -14.99 -15.09
CA PRO A 562 0.63 -16.15 -15.08
C PRO A 562 1.21 -17.45 -15.66
N ASP A 563 2.22 -17.35 -16.51
CA ASP A 563 2.93 -18.49 -17.11
C ASP A 563 4.08 -19.02 -16.24
N GLY A 564 4.31 -18.45 -15.05
CA GLY A 564 5.38 -18.81 -14.12
C GLY A 564 6.73 -18.17 -14.43
N SER A 565 6.81 -17.24 -15.38
CA SER A 565 8.03 -16.47 -15.64
C SER A 565 8.25 -15.38 -14.60
N PHE A 566 9.52 -15.04 -14.33
CA PHE A 566 9.86 -13.93 -13.42
C PHE A 566 9.40 -12.59 -14.01
N GLN A 567 8.60 -11.86 -13.25
CA GLN A 567 8.09 -10.54 -13.60
C GLN A 567 8.94 -9.45 -12.94
N ALA A 568 8.83 -9.32 -11.61
CA ALA A 568 9.50 -8.27 -10.85
C ALA A 568 9.87 -8.75 -9.45
N ARG A 569 10.90 -8.14 -8.87
CA ARG A 569 11.23 -8.30 -7.45
C ARG A 569 10.61 -7.17 -6.64
N ARG A 570 9.89 -7.53 -5.59
CA ARG A 570 9.11 -6.62 -4.72
C ARG A 570 9.29 -7.02 -3.26
N HIS A 571 9.11 -6.06 -2.35
CA HIS A 571 8.94 -6.36 -0.92
C HIS A 571 7.48 -6.15 -0.48
N THR A 572 6.72 -5.35 -1.22
CA THR A 572 5.29 -5.13 -1.00
C THR A 572 4.54 -5.33 -2.30
N ILE A 573 3.54 -6.21 -2.32
CA ILE A 573 2.75 -6.51 -3.53
C ILE A 573 1.28 -6.19 -3.28
N PRO A 574 0.67 -5.25 -4.03
CA PRO A 574 -0.76 -5.01 -3.97
C PRO A 574 -1.52 -6.17 -4.62
N VAL A 575 -2.45 -6.78 -3.87
CA VAL A 575 -3.34 -7.83 -4.34
C VAL A 575 -4.73 -7.24 -4.53
N GLN A 576 -5.17 -7.12 -5.78
CA GLN A 576 -6.49 -6.55 -6.11
C GLN A 576 -7.63 -7.49 -5.73
N PRO A 577 -8.87 -7.00 -5.65
CA PRO A 577 -10.05 -7.82 -5.41
C PRO A 577 -10.20 -8.95 -6.44
N ALA A 578 -10.56 -10.14 -5.94
CA ALA A 578 -10.70 -11.36 -6.75
C ALA A 578 -9.48 -11.65 -7.64
N GLN A 579 -8.28 -11.27 -7.17
CA GLN A 579 -7.01 -11.53 -7.83
C GLN A 579 -6.23 -12.62 -7.09
N ARG A 580 -5.53 -13.46 -7.86
CA ARG A 580 -4.60 -14.46 -7.37
C ARG A 580 -3.23 -14.18 -7.97
N ILE A 581 -2.28 -13.82 -7.12
CA ILE A 581 -0.89 -13.55 -7.52
C ILE A 581 0.02 -14.65 -6.99
N SER A 582 1.09 -14.93 -7.71
CA SER A 582 2.13 -15.87 -7.31
C SER A 582 3.49 -15.21 -7.31
N PHE A 583 4.32 -15.56 -6.35
CA PHE A 583 5.70 -15.11 -6.29
C PHE A 583 6.60 -16.16 -5.65
N LEU A 584 7.87 -16.15 -6.01
CA LEU A 584 8.87 -17.03 -5.43
C LEU A 584 9.56 -16.34 -4.25
N VAL A 585 9.78 -17.09 -3.18
CA VAL A 585 10.57 -16.67 -2.02
C VAL A 585 11.71 -17.66 -1.82
N THR A 586 12.92 -17.14 -1.63
CA THR A 586 14.06 -17.92 -1.16
C THR A 586 14.17 -17.71 0.35
N ALA A 587 14.00 -18.78 1.13
CA ALA A 587 14.00 -18.72 2.59
C ALA A 587 15.43 -18.71 3.14
N ASP A 588 16.18 -17.63 2.89
CA ASP A 588 17.59 -17.48 3.24
C ASP A 588 17.86 -16.60 4.48
N ALA A 589 16.80 -16.08 5.10
CA ALA A 589 16.87 -15.25 6.30
C ALA A 589 16.35 -16.02 7.53
N LEU A 590 17.24 -16.63 8.33
CA LEU A 590 16.85 -17.33 9.57
C LEU A 590 16.16 -16.38 10.56
N GLY A 591 15.09 -16.86 11.18
CA GLY A 591 14.41 -16.11 12.24
C GLY A 591 12.89 -16.08 12.11
N ARG A 592 12.29 -15.15 12.85
CA ARG A 592 10.85 -14.87 12.85
C ARG A 592 10.63 -13.55 12.15
N TRP A 593 9.73 -13.55 11.17
CA TRP A 593 9.47 -12.43 10.28
C TRP A 593 7.98 -12.10 10.28
N ALA A 594 7.67 -10.81 10.18
CA ALA A 594 6.29 -10.37 9.98
C ALA A 594 5.89 -10.53 8.50
N TRP A 595 4.62 -10.89 8.28
CA TRP A 595 4.00 -10.87 6.97
C TRP A 595 2.55 -10.40 7.10
N HIS A 596 2.23 -9.23 6.56
CA HIS A 596 0.94 -8.60 6.83
C HIS A 596 0.46 -7.68 5.71
N CYS A 597 -0.81 -7.31 5.80
CA CYS A 597 -1.35 -6.20 5.04
C CYS A 597 -0.79 -4.89 5.58
N HIS A 598 -0.33 -4.01 4.69
CA HIS A 598 0.22 -2.70 5.04
C HIS A 598 -0.88 -1.62 5.14
N LEU A 599 -2.16 -2.01 5.10
CA LEU A 599 -3.24 -1.17 5.64
C LEU A 599 -3.26 -1.37 7.16
N MET A 600 -2.90 -0.33 7.91
CA MET A 600 -2.67 -0.39 9.35
C MET A 600 -3.89 -0.91 10.12
N LEU A 601 -5.10 -0.51 9.71
CA LEU A 601 -6.33 -1.01 10.33
C LEU A 601 -6.58 -2.50 10.04
N HIS A 602 -6.17 -3.01 8.88
CA HIS A 602 -6.29 -4.43 8.53
C HIS A 602 -5.25 -5.26 9.29
N MET A 603 -4.04 -4.73 9.42
CA MET A 603 -2.97 -5.34 10.21
C MET A 603 -3.41 -5.53 11.66
N ASP A 604 -3.86 -4.46 12.33
CA ASP A 604 -4.29 -4.50 13.73
C ASP A 604 -5.53 -5.39 13.94
N ALA A 605 -6.45 -5.38 12.99
CA ALA A 605 -7.64 -6.23 13.02
C ALA A 605 -7.35 -7.73 12.76
N GLY A 606 -6.16 -8.08 12.24
CA GLY A 606 -5.67 -9.46 12.24
C GLY A 606 -5.17 -10.03 10.91
N MET A 607 -5.09 -9.25 9.82
CA MET A 607 -4.49 -9.69 8.54
C MET A 607 -2.96 -9.68 8.63
N PHE A 608 -2.46 -10.57 9.47
CA PHE A 608 -1.07 -10.68 9.85
C PHE A 608 -0.72 -12.17 10.07
N ARG A 609 0.51 -12.52 9.72
CA ARG A 609 1.16 -13.80 10.00
C ARG A 609 2.58 -13.58 10.48
N GLU A 610 2.98 -14.45 11.39
CA GLU A 610 4.40 -14.72 11.59
C GLU A 610 4.86 -15.74 10.55
N VAL A 611 6.02 -15.49 9.95
CA VAL A 611 6.77 -16.44 9.14
C VAL A 611 7.97 -16.92 9.96
N LEU A 612 8.10 -18.23 10.12
CA LEU A 612 9.24 -18.84 10.78
C LEU A 612 10.13 -19.51 9.74
N VAL A 613 11.37 -19.01 9.60
CA VAL A 613 12.41 -19.62 8.77
C VAL A 613 13.35 -20.41 9.66
N ALA A 614 13.34 -21.74 9.53
CA ALA A 614 14.09 -22.65 10.40
C ALA A 614 14.55 -23.94 9.71
#